data_AF-A0A1G0EI47-F1
#
_entry.id   AF-A0A1G0EI47-F1
#
_cell.length_a   1.000
_cell.length_b   1.000
_cell.length_c   1.000
_cell.angle_alpha   90.00
_cell.angle_beta   90.00
_cell.angle_gamma   90.00
#
_symmetry.space_group_name_H-M   'P 1'
#
loop_
_entity.id
_entity.type
_entity.pdbx_description
1 polymer ?
#
loop_
_entity_poly.entity_id
_entity_poly.type
_entity_poly.pdbx_seq_one_letter_code
_entity_poly.pdbx_strand_id
1 'polypeptide(L)'
;MRLLFASLLLCLCIPAVWAAETNMPKPDIGKGGQCVEDPQWMRKNHMHLLRHQRDETVRKGIRDERLSLKNCIECHASSKDDSVIARNDSFCVACHRYEAVKIDCFECHSGISKSAWLQRNAK
;
A
#
# COMPACT_ATOMS: atom_id res chain seq x y z
N MET A 1 14.88 29.34 60.80
CA MET A 1 15.02 30.53 59.94
C MET A 1 15.15 30.05 58.50
N ARG A 2 14.14 30.37 57.66
CA ARG A 2 14.13 30.27 56.19
C ARG A 2 13.96 28.85 55.61
N LEU A 3 12.82 28.17 55.75
CA LEU A 3 11.67 28.30 54.82
C LEU A 3 11.80 29.50 53.88
N LEU A 4 12.33 29.32 52.66
CA LEU A 4 12.15 30.17 51.47
C LEU A 4 13.15 29.75 50.36
N PHE A 5 13.13 28.49 49.92
CA PHE A 5 13.60 28.10 48.57
C PHE A 5 12.73 26.97 48.05
N ALA A 6 11.42 27.10 48.28
CA ALA A 6 10.41 26.40 47.50
C ALA A 6 10.14 27.27 46.27
N SER A 7 10.14 26.65 45.10
CA SER A 7 9.84 27.20 43.77
C SER A 7 11.06 27.42 42.90
N LEU A 8 10.92 26.94 41.65
CA LEU A 8 11.84 27.03 40.52
C LEU A 8 12.84 25.89 40.32
N LEU A 9 12.33 24.70 39.97
CA LEU A 9 12.90 23.86 38.89
C LEU A 9 11.99 22.65 38.57
N LEU A 10 10.71 22.94 38.34
CA LEU A 10 9.82 22.07 37.57
C LEU A 10 9.94 22.51 36.10
N CYS A 11 11.04 22.15 35.45
CA CYS A 11 11.26 22.45 34.04
C CYS A 11 11.68 21.19 33.28
N LEU A 12 10.76 20.72 32.45
CA LEU A 12 11.02 20.16 31.13
C LEU A 12 11.93 18.91 31.06
N CYS A 13 11.40 17.78 31.48
CA CYS A 13 11.75 16.50 30.85
C CYS A 13 10.61 16.10 29.91
N ILE A 14 10.42 16.85 28.82
CA ILE A 14 9.64 16.34 27.69
C ILE A 14 10.55 15.30 27.01
N PRO A 15 10.21 14.00 27.02
CA PRO A 15 10.91 13.07 26.17
C PRO A 15 10.66 13.53 24.74
N ALA A 16 11.72 13.97 24.06
CA ALA A 16 11.69 14.17 22.62
C ALA A 16 11.44 12.79 22.00
N VAL A 17 10.17 12.48 21.76
CA VAL A 17 9.80 11.41 20.83
C VAL A 17 10.25 11.92 19.47
N TRP A 18 11.46 11.54 19.08
CA TRP A 18 11.90 11.65 17.71
C TRP A 18 10.96 10.77 16.89
N ALA A 19 10.02 11.40 16.18
CA ALA A 19 9.33 10.76 15.09
C ALA A 19 10.39 10.45 14.04
N ALA A 20 10.95 9.24 14.09
CA ALA A 20 11.80 8.73 13.03
C ALA A 20 10.97 8.79 11.75
N GLU A 21 11.36 9.65 10.81
CA GLU A 21 10.81 9.63 9.47
C GLU A 21 11.18 8.27 8.89
N THR A 22 10.22 7.35 8.91
CA THR A 22 10.42 6.01 8.38
C THR A 22 10.72 6.16 6.90
N ASN A 23 11.81 5.56 6.40
CA ASN A 23 12.20 5.50 4.98
C ASN A 23 11.19 4.73 4.10
N MET A 24 9.93 4.68 4.50
CA MET A 24 8.87 3.95 3.84
C MET A 24 8.53 4.63 2.50
N PRO A 25 8.31 3.85 1.43
CA PRO A 25 7.88 4.41 0.15
C PRO A 25 6.53 5.10 0.32
N LYS A 26 6.32 6.18 -0.43
CA LYS A 26 5.05 6.90 -0.56
C LYS A 26 4.42 6.54 -1.91
N PRO A 27 3.65 5.44 -2.01
CA PRO A 27 2.99 5.06 -3.25
C PRO A 27 1.85 6.03 -3.61
N ASP A 28 1.58 6.15 -4.91
CA ASP A 28 0.29 6.63 -5.41
C ASP A 28 -0.80 5.63 -5.02
N ILE A 29 -1.78 6.07 -4.23
CA ILE A 29 -2.84 5.21 -3.68
C ILE A 29 -4.00 4.98 -4.65
N GLY A 30 -4.01 5.62 -5.83
CA GLY A 30 -5.10 5.54 -6.79
C GLY A 30 -6.38 6.19 -6.26
N LYS A 31 -7.51 5.48 -6.36
CA LYS A 31 -8.84 6.00 -5.98
C LYS A 31 -8.99 6.25 -4.47
N GLY A 32 -8.26 5.51 -3.64
CA GLY A 32 -8.41 5.57 -2.17
C GLY A 32 -9.80 5.12 -1.68
N GLY A 33 -10.16 5.53 -0.46
CA GLY A 33 -11.45 5.20 0.19
C GLY A 33 -11.35 4.14 1.29
N GLN A 34 -12.42 3.36 1.47
CA GLN A 34 -12.43 2.27 2.45
C GLN A 34 -11.48 1.15 1.99
N CYS A 35 -10.38 0.99 2.73
CA CYS A 35 -9.40 -0.06 2.46
C CYS A 35 -9.97 -1.44 2.82
N VAL A 36 -9.51 -2.47 2.11
CA VAL A 36 -9.92 -3.86 2.38
C VAL A 36 -9.50 -4.34 3.76
N GLU A 37 -8.40 -3.80 4.30
CA GLU A 37 -7.84 -4.06 5.62
C GLU A 37 -7.02 -2.82 6.07
N ASP A 38 -6.57 -2.83 7.33
CA ASP A 38 -5.67 -1.81 7.85
C ASP A 38 -4.32 -1.74 7.09
N PRO A 39 -3.77 -0.54 6.79
CA PRO A 39 -2.50 -0.41 6.07
C PRO A 39 -1.30 -1.10 6.74
N GLN A 40 -1.23 -1.14 8.07
CA GLN A 40 -0.17 -1.85 8.79
C GLN A 40 -0.36 -3.37 8.66
N TRP A 41 -1.60 -3.86 8.71
CA TRP A 41 -1.90 -5.27 8.45
C TRP A 41 -1.52 -5.66 7.02
N MET A 42 -1.87 -4.85 6.02
CA MET A 42 -1.54 -5.10 4.62
C MET A 42 -0.03 -5.17 4.41
N ARG A 43 0.76 -4.24 4.97
CA ARG A 43 2.23 -4.28 4.85
C ARG A 43 2.84 -5.59 5.36
N LYS A 44 2.28 -6.17 6.43
CA LYS A 44 2.77 -7.43 7.02
C LYS A 44 2.27 -8.67 6.28
N ASN A 45 1.05 -8.64 5.76
CA ASN A 45 0.35 -9.84 5.28
C ASN A 45 0.10 -9.90 3.77
N HIS A 46 0.35 -8.79 3.04
CA HIS A 46 0.07 -8.63 1.62
C HIS A 46 0.54 -9.82 0.76
N MET A 47 1.79 -10.26 0.92
CA MET A 47 2.32 -11.33 0.08
C MET A 47 1.73 -12.70 0.42
N HIS A 48 1.40 -12.95 1.69
CA HIS A 48 0.72 -14.18 2.09
C HIS A 48 -0.70 -14.23 1.53
N LEU A 49 -1.43 -13.12 1.65
CA LEU A 49 -2.77 -12.93 1.09
C LEU A 49 -2.77 -13.19 -0.43
N LEU A 50 -1.87 -12.54 -1.18
CA LEU A 50 -1.82 -12.69 -2.63
C LEU A 50 -1.43 -14.11 -3.08
N ARG A 51 -0.49 -14.76 -2.39
CA ARG A 51 -0.11 -16.16 -2.71
C ARG A 51 -1.26 -17.12 -2.49
N HIS A 52 -1.96 -16.97 -1.36
CA HIS A 52 -3.14 -17.78 -1.06
C HIS A 52 -4.22 -17.56 -2.12
N GLN A 53 -4.58 -16.30 -2.39
CA GLN A 53 -5.62 -15.97 -3.38
C GLN A 53 -5.27 -16.46 -4.78
N ARG A 54 -4.00 -16.39 -5.19
CA ARG A 54 -3.52 -16.93 -6.46
C ARG A 54 -3.76 -18.42 -6.56
N ASP A 55 -3.37 -19.18 -5.54
CA ASP A 55 -3.51 -20.63 -5.55
C ASP A 55 -4.99 -21.06 -5.52
N GLU A 56 -5.83 -20.39 -4.72
CA GLU A 56 -7.30 -20.59 -4.73
C GLU A 56 -7.90 -20.31 -6.11
N THR A 57 -7.54 -19.17 -6.71
CA THR A 57 -8.12 -18.72 -7.99
C THR A 57 -7.68 -19.59 -9.16
N VAL A 58 -6.37 -19.86 -9.27
CA VAL A 58 -5.78 -20.50 -10.45
C VAL A 58 -5.86 -22.02 -10.36
N ARG A 59 -5.62 -22.62 -9.19
CA ARG A 59 -5.53 -24.08 -9.06
C ARG A 59 -6.84 -24.72 -8.62
N LYS A 60 -7.62 -24.02 -7.80
CA LYS A 60 -8.88 -24.55 -7.23
C LYS A 60 -10.13 -23.95 -7.85
N GLY A 61 -9.99 -22.87 -8.62
CA GLY A 61 -11.11 -22.18 -9.27
C GLY A 61 -11.98 -21.36 -8.30
N ILE A 62 -11.58 -21.20 -7.04
CA ILE A 62 -12.31 -20.46 -6.01
C ILE A 62 -12.01 -18.96 -6.17
N ARG A 63 -13.05 -18.15 -6.32
CA ARG A 63 -12.94 -16.71 -6.61
C ARG A 63 -13.65 -15.90 -5.52
N ASP A 64 -12.86 -15.25 -4.67
CA ASP A 64 -13.35 -14.20 -3.77
C ASP A 64 -13.27 -12.86 -4.50
N GLU A 65 -14.41 -12.20 -4.67
CA GLU A 65 -14.46 -10.89 -5.33
C GLU A 65 -13.75 -9.82 -4.49
N ARG A 66 -13.91 -9.82 -3.17
CA ARG A 66 -13.37 -8.78 -2.26
C ARG A 66 -11.85 -8.71 -2.35
N LEU A 67 -11.20 -9.88 -2.39
CA LEU A 67 -9.74 -10.02 -2.40
C LEU A 67 -9.16 -10.33 -3.79
N SER A 68 -9.96 -10.19 -4.85
CA SER A 68 -9.48 -10.47 -6.20
C SER A 68 -8.39 -9.48 -6.64
N LEU A 69 -7.34 -10.00 -7.30
CA LEU A 69 -6.24 -9.17 -7.83
C LEU A 69 -6.75 -8.04 -8.73
N LYS A 70 -7.79 -8.33 -9.53
CA LYS A 70 -8.45 -7.34 -10.39
C LYS A 70 -9.03 -6.18 -9.59
N ASN A 71 -9.69 -6.43 -8.46
CA ASN A 71 -10.26 -5.37 -7.64
C ASN A 71 -9.17 -4.55 -6.93
N CYS A 72 -8.05 -5.19 -6.54
CA CYS A 72 -6.89 -4.46 -6.06
C CYS A 72 -6.39 -3.45 -7.11
N ILE A 73 -6.21 -3.89 -8.36
CA ILE A 73 -5.76 -3.03 -9.48
C ILE A 73 -6.79 -1.94 -9.79
N GLU A 74 -8.08 -2.25 -9.72
CA GLU A 74 -9.16 -1.29 -9.99
C GLU A 74 -9.18 -0.09 -9.03
N CYS A 75 -8.72 -0.28 -7.79
CA CYS A 75 -8.59 0.78 -6.80
C CYS A 75 -7.20 1.43 -6.78
N HIS A 76 -6.13 0.64 -6.94
CA HIS A 76 -4.75 1.10 -6.78
C HIS A 76 -4.08 1.57 -8.07
N ALA A 77 -4.69 1.34 -9.23
CA ALA A 77 -4.26 1.96 -10.47
C ALA A 77 -4.26 3.48 -10.30
N SER A 78 -3.18 4.13 -10.72
CA SER A 78 -3.07 5.58 -10.62
C SER A 78 -4.09 6.26 -11.52
N SER A 79 -4.76 7.31 -11.03
CA SER A 79 -5.63 8.13 -11.86
C SER A 79 -4.91 8.90 -12.97
N LYS A 80 -3.57 8.89 -13.00
CA LYS A 80 -2.77 9.58 -14.04
C LYS A 80 -2.54 8.73 -15.29
N ASP A 81 -2.48 7.41 -15.15
CA ASP A 81 -2.09 6.47 -16.23
C ASP A 81 -2.85 5.13 -16.21
N ASP A 82 -3.77 4.96 -15.26
CA ASP A 82 -4.57 3.79 -14.99
C ASP A 82 -3.77 2.52 -14.66
N SER A 83 -2.52 2.64 -14.23
CA SER A 83 -1.61 1.51 -14.02
C SER A 83 -1.10 1.42 -12.59
N VAL A 84 -0.86 0.19 -12.13
CA VAL A 84 -0.15 -0.11 -10.88
C VAL A 84 1.36 -0.30 -11.06
N ILE A 85 1.85 -0.23 -12.31
CA ILE A 85 3.27 -0.48 -12.64
C ILE A 85 3.93 0.55 -13.56
N ALA A 86 3.22 1.57 -14.05
CA ALA A 86 3.74 2.46 -15.09
C ALA A 86 4.87 3.40 -14.60
N ARG A 87 4.94 3.68 -13.30
CA ARG A 87 5.86 4.65 -12.71
C ARG A 87 6.54 4.09 -11.47
N ASN A 88 7.66 4.71 -11.08
CA ASN A 88 8.38 4.34 -9.86
C ASN A 88 7.56 4.54 -8.57
N ASP A 89 6.60 5.46 -8.58
CA ASP A 89 5.66 5.72 -7.50
C ASP A 89 4.31 5.00 -7.67
N SER A 90 4.10 4.22 -8.74
CA SER A 90 2.88 3.41 -8.88
C SER A 90 2.76 2.42 -7.72
N PHE A 91 1.54 2.16 -7.27
CA PHE A 91 1.27 1.49 -6.00
C PHE A 91 2.08 0.20 -5.77
N CYS A 92 2.04 -0.74 -6.73
CA CYS A 92 2.76 -1.99 -6.61
C CYS A 92 4.27 -1.77 -6.71
N VAL A 93 4.72 -0.98 -7.68
CA VAL A 93 6.15 -0.76 -7.96
C VAL A 93 6.86 -0.05 -6.82
N ALA A 94 6.25 0.93 -6.16
CA ALA A 94 6.89 1.70 -5.10
C ALA A 94 7.40 0.81 -3.95
N CYS A 95 6.55 -0.10 -3.47
CA CYS A 95 6.92 -1.06 -2.42
C CYS A 95 7.84 -2.16 -2.94
N HIS A 96 7.59 -2.70 -4.13
CA HIS A 96 8.42 -3.76 -4.70
C HIS A 96 9.85 -3.30 -5.01
N ARG A 97 10.04 -2.04 -5.40
CA ARG A 97 11.36 -1.42 -5.54
C ARG A 97 12.04 -1.26 -4.18
N TYR A 98 11.30 -0.79 -3.18
CA TYR A 98 11.83 -0.61 -1.82
C TYR A 98 12.29 -1.93 -1.21
N GLU A 99 11.52 -3.00 -1.39
CA GLU A 99 11.85 -4.36 -0.90
C GLU A 99 12.80 -5.14 -1.83
N ALA A 100 13.22 -4.54 -2.95
CA ALA A 100 14.03 -5.20 -4.00
C ALA A 100 13.42 -6.52 -4.54
N VAL A 101 12.09 -6.58 -4.66
CA VAL A 101 11.34 -7.74 -5.16
C VAL A 101 10.77 -7.46 -6.55
N LYS A 102 11.04 -8.35 -7.50
CA LYS A 102 10.48 -8.27 -8.86
C LYS A 102 9.00 -8.69 -8.88
N ILE A 103 8.18 -7.95 -9.62
CA ILE A 103 6.81 -8.36 -9.97
C ILE A 103 6.85 -9.03 -11.34
N ASP A 104 6.62 -10.32 -11.41
CA ASP A 104 6.73 -11.13 -12.65
C ASP A 104 5.39 -11.30 -13.38
N CYS A 105 4.26 -11.23 -12.66
CA CYS A 105 2.92 -11.33 -13.26
C CYS A 105 2.75 -10.40 -14.47
N PHE A 106 3.26 -9.17 -14.37
CA PHE A 106 3.00 -8.12 -15.35
C PHE A 106 4.03 -8.06 -16.50
N GLU A 107 4.93 -9.04 -16.60
CA GLU A 107 5.77 -9.18 -17.79
C GLU A 107 4.94 -9.59 -19.02
N CYS A 108 3.88 -10.35 -18.78
CA CYS A 108 2.93 -10.79 -19.81
C CYS A 108 1.49 -10.30 -19.54
N HIS A 109 1.10 -10.08 -18.28
CA HIS A 109 -0.23 -9.60 -17.94
C HIS A 109 -0.31 -8.09 -17.80
N SER A 110 -1.50 -7.54 -18.07
CA SER A 110 -1.70 -6.10 -17.95
C SER A 110 -1.75 -5.65 -16.49
N GLY A 111 -1.02 -4.58 -16.19
CA GLY A 111 -1.11 -3.85 -14.92
C GLY A 111 -2.10 -2.68 -14.94
N ILE A 112 -2.93 -2.55 -16.00
CA ILE A 112 -3.93 -1.48 -16.09
C ILE A 112 -5.27 -1.92 -15.48
N SER A 113 -6.04 -0.96 -14.97
CA SER A 113 -7.38 -1.23 -14.43
C SER A 113 -8.34 -1.77 -15.50
N LYS A 114 -9.32 -2.57 -15.06
CA LYS A 114 -10.31 -3.13 -16.00
C LYS A 114 -11.16 -2.00 -16.59
N SER A 115 -11.55 -1.02 -15.78
CA SER A 115 -12.34 0.13 -16.25
C SER A 115 -11.61 0.88 -17.37
N ALA A 116 -10.33 1.19 -17.20
CA ALA A 116 -9.54 1.86 -18.23
C ALA A 116 -9.35 0.99 -19.48
N TRP A 117 -9.10 -0.31 -19.32
CA TRP A 117 -9.03 -1.22 -20.48
C TRP A 117 -10.34 -1.22 -21.27
N LEU A 118 -11.49 -1.31 -20.59
CA LEU A 118 -12.79 -1.28 -21.25
C LEU A 118 -13.03 0.04 -21.99
N GLN A 119 -12.72 1.17 -21.37
CA GLN A 119 -12.88 2.49 -22.01
C GLN A 119 -12.03 2.63 -23.28
N ARG A 120 -10.79 2.11 -23.26
CA ARG A 120 -9.88 2.19 -24.42
C ARG A 120 -10.29 1.27 -25.57
N ASN A 121 -11.06 0.20 -25.29
CA ASN A 121 -11.41 -0.84 -26.26
C ASN A 121 -12.91 -0.87 -26.59
N ALA A 122 -13.72 -0.02 -25.96
CA ALA A 122 -15.10 0.18 -26.33
C ALA A 122 -15.13 0.90 -27.69
N LYS A 123 -15.59 0.21 -28.72
CA LYS A 123 -15.98 0.80 -30.01
C LYS A 123 -17.41 1.32 -29.92
#